data_AF-A0AAU6G051-F1
#
_entry.id   AF-A0AAU6G051-F1
#
_cell.length_a   1.000
_cell.length_b   1.000
_cell.length_c   1.000
_cell.angle_alpha   90.00
_cell.angle_beta   90.00
_cell.angle_gamma   90.00
#
_symmetry.space_group_name_H-M   'P 1'
#
loop_
_entity.id
_entity.type
_entity.pdbx_description
1 polymer ?
#
loop_
_entity_poly.entity_id
_entity_poly.type
_entity_poly.pdbx_seq_one_letter_code
_entity_poly.pdbx_strand_id
1 'polypeptide(L)'
;MKPAPPTVLINAFYAFYDLHRPAYRAYAAACLAPEEAQIAVSHLFDLVASNWTSVVSEPDPAAWAWQRHTRAVARRSGRTLTAAEETLLLHEELRLSIDKIATVTGTEPAVVSTLLAAARRCPAATPASF
;
A
#
# COMPACT_ATOMS: atom_id res chain seq x y z
N MET A 1 8.65 19.11 20.97
CA MET A 1 7.93 19.71 19.82
C MET A 1 6.56 20.18 20.29
N LYS A 2 6.08 21.34 19.85
CA LYS A 2 4.71 21.81 20.12
C LYS A 2 3.73 20.95 19.31
N PRO A 3 2.63 20.44 19.91
CA PRO A 3 1.65 19.66 19.16
C PRO A 3 1.02 20.53 18.06
N ALA A 4 0.83 19.94 16.87
CA ALA A 4 0.17 20.61 15.76
C ALA A 4 -1.27 20.99 16.15
N PRO A 5 -1.82 22.10 15.62
CA PRO A 5 -3.21 22.47 15.84
C PRO A 5 -4.16 21.36 15.38
N PRO A 6 -5.29 21.12 16.08
CA PRO A 6 -6.25 20.07 15.71
C PRO A 6 -6.72 20.12 14.25
N THR A 7 -6.97 21.32 13.71
CA THR A 7 -7.39 21.51 12.32
C THR A 7 -6.32 21.07 11.31
N VAL A 8 -5.03 21.29 11.62
CA VAL A 8 -3.92 20.87 10.75
C VAL A 8 -3.82 19.35 10.72
N LEU A 9 -4.00 18.69 11.87
CA LEU A 9 -4.02 17.23 11.95
C LEU A 9 -5.17 16.64 11.14
N ILE A 10 -6.39 17.19 11.26
CA ILE A 10 -7.56 16.73 10.51
C ILE A 10 -7.34 16.88 9.00
N ASN A 11 -6.85 18.04 8.55
CA ASN A 11 -6.60 18.27 7.13
C ASN A 11 -5.51 17.34 6.57
N ALA A 12 -4.45 17.10 7.36
CA ALA A 12 -3.38 16.18 6.97
C ALA A 12 -3.90 14.73 6.85
N PHE A 13 -4.82 14.32 7.73
CA PHE A 13 -5.47 13.01 7.62
C PHE A 13 -6.28 12.89 6.33
N TYR A 14 -7.11 13.89 5.99
CA TYR A 14 -7.89 13.83 4.75
C TYR A 14 -7.01 13.85 3.50
N ALA A 15 -5.96 14.66 3.49
CA ALA A 15 -4.99 14.65 2.39
C ALA A 15 -4.31 13.28 2.24
N PHE A 16 -3.93 12.65 3.36
CA PHE A 16 -3.39 11.29 3.36
C PHE A 16 -4.43 10.28 2.84
N TYR A 17 -5.66 10.36 3.34
CA TYR A 17 -6.76 9.49 2.95
C TYR A 17 -7.03 9.55 1.44
N ASP A 18 -7.22 10.75 0.90
CA ASP A 18 -7.54 10.97 -0.51
C ASP A 18 -6.41 10.51 -1.43
N LEU A 19 -5.15 10.72 -1.00
CA LEU A 19 -3.98 10.34 -1.78
C LEU A 19 -3.78 8.82 -1.90
N HIS A 20 -4.09 8.07 -0.82
CA HIS A 20 -3.76 6.65 -0.70
C HIS A 20 -4.94 5.71 -0.98
N ARG A 21 -6.17 6.11 -0.60
CA ARG A 21 -7.35 5.24 -0.65
C ARG A 21 -7.58 4.58 -2.01
N PRO A 22 -7.48 5.28 -3.17
CA PRO A 22 -7.72 4.65 -4.46
C PRO A 22 -6.77 3.48 -4.74
N ALA A 23 -5.47 3.66 -4.49
CA ALA A 23 -4.46 2.63 -4.73
C ALA A 23 -4.58 1.48 -3.73
N TYR A 24 -4.86 1.76 -2.46
CA TYR A 24 -5.03 0.73 -1.43
C TYR A 24 -6.24 -0.15 -1.73
N ARG A 25 -7.33 0.45 -2.23
CA ARG A 25 -8.52 -0.29 -2.69
C ARG A 25 -8.22 -1.14 -3.91
N ALA A 26 -7.53 -0.60 -4.91
CA ALA A 26 -7.16 -1.36 -6.11
C ALA A 26 -6.26 -2.57 -5.76
N TYR A 27 -5.27 -2.37 -4.89
CA TYR A 27 -4.42 -3.46 -4.40
C TYR A 27 -5.23 -4.53 -3.66
N ALA A 28 -6.08 -4.14 -2.71
CA ALA A 28 -6.90 -5.09 -1.97
C ALA A 28 -7.84 -5.88 -2.89
N ALA A 29 -8.42 -5.22 -3.90
CA ALA A 29 -9.31 -5.85 -4.88
C ALA A 29 -8.58 -6.82 -5.82
N ALA A 30 -7.29 -6.60 -6.11
CA ALA A 30 -6.48 -7.54 -6.88
C ALA A 30 -6.16 -8.83 -6.09
N CYS A 31 -6.15 -8.75 -4.76
CA CYS A 31 -5.76 -9.88 -3.89
C CYS A 31 -6.92 -10.60 -3.22
N LEU A 32 -8.09 -9.99 -3.11
CA LEU A 32 -9.21 -10.46 -2.27
C LEU A 32 -10.55 -10.41 -3.02
N ALA A 33 -11.51 -11.17 -2.53
CA ALA A 33 -12.91 -11.00 -2.92
C ALA A 33 -13.40 -9.56 -2.60
N PRO A 34 -14.36 -9.01 -3.36
CA PRO A 34 -14.79 -7.61 -3.23
C PRO A 34 -15.17 -7.19 -1.81
N GLU A 35 -15.88 -8.05 -1.08
CA GLU A 35 -16.32 -7.80 0.29
C GLU A 35 -15.13 -7.71 1.25
N GLU A 36 -14.19 -8.68 1.16
CA GLU A 36 -12.97 -8.71 1.97
C GLU A 36 -12.04 -7.53 1.66
N ALA A 37 -11.95 -7.12 0.39
CA ALA A 37 -11.19 -5.95 -0.02
C ALA A 37 -11.75 -4.68 0.62
N GLN A 38 -13.08 -4.50 0.60
CA GLN A 38 -13.74 -3.34 1.21
C GLN A 38 -13.56 -3.33 2.74
N ILE A 39 -13.68 -4.49 3.39
CA ILE A 39 -13.47 -4.62 4.84
C ILE A 39 -12.02 -4.29 5.20
N ALA A 40 -11.04 -4.85 4.47
CA ALA A 40 -9.62 -4.63 4.74
C ALA A 40 -9.24 -3.14 4.66
N VAL A 41 -9.70 -2.44 3.62
CA VAL A 41 -9.41 -1.01 3.42
C VAL A 41 -10.11 -0.14 4.46
N SER A 42 -11.38 -0.43 4.78
CA SER A 42 -12.13 0.32 5.81
C SER A 42 -11.43 0.20 7.16
N HIS A 43 -11.14 -1.03 7.60
CA HIS A 43 -10.47 -1.26 8.88
C HIS A 43 -9.08 -0.62 8.96
N LEU A 44 -8.33 -0.57 7.84
CA LEU A 44 -7.05 0.11 7.81
C LEU A 44 -7.21 1.62 8.04
N PHE A 45 -8.14 2.28 7.36
CA PHE A 45 -8.32 3.72 7.52
C PHE A 45 -8.96 4.08 8.86
N ASP A 46 -9.81 3.23 9.43
CA ASP A 46 -10.28 3.37 10.81
C ASP A 46 -9.11 3.30 11.80
N LEU A 47 -8.17 2.35 11.58
CA LEU A 47 -6.96 2.25 12.38
C LEU A 47 -6.06 3.49 12.23
N VAL A 48 -5.84 3.97 11.01
CA VAL A 48 -5.05 5.18 10.74
C VAL A 48 -5.69 6.40 11.41
N ALA A 49 -7.00 6.59 11.25
CA ALA A 49 -7.73 7.71 11.86
C ALA A 49 -7.63 7.67 13.40
N SER A 50 -7.83 6.48 13.99
CA SER A 50 -7.77 6.29 15.45
C SER A 50 -6.37 6.55 16.04
N ASN A 51 -5.32 6.44 15.23
CA ASN A 51 -3.93 6.58 15.66
C ASN A 51 -3.20 7.73 14.93
N TRP A 52 -3.94 8.66 14.33
CA TRP A 52 -3.39 9.58 13.33
C TRP A 52 -2.23 10.43 13.85
N THR A 53 -2.30 10.89 15.10
CA THR A 53 -1.23 11.66 15.76
C THR A 53 0.09 10.91 15.82
N SER A 54 0.05 9.59 16.04
CA SER A 54 1.24 8.74 16.04
C SER A 54 1.71 8.48 14.61
N VAL A 55 0.79 8.15 13.70
CA VAL A 55 1.10 7.82 12.29
C VAL A 55 1.77 9.00 11.58
N VAL A 56 1.25 10.22 11.74
CA VAL A 56 1.84 11.42 11.11
C VAL A 56 3.19 11.83 11.72
N SER A 57 3.54 11.27 12.87
CA SER A 57 4.83 11.48 13.52
C SER A 57 5.88 10.44 13.11
N GLU A 58 5.49 9.40 12.36
CA GLU A 58 6.43 8.45 11.77
C GLU A 58 7.29 9.12 10.71
N PRO A 59 8.54 8.66 10.50
CA PRO A 59 9.40 9.17 9.43
C PRO A 59 8.77 9.04 8.04
N ASP A 60 8.00 7.97 7.83
CA ASP A 60 7.21 7.75 6.62
C ASP A 60 5.83 7.16 6.97
N PRO A 61 4.78 8.01 7.04
CA PRO A 61 3.42 7.58 7.31
C PRO A 61 2.84 6.63 6.24
N ALA A 62 3.27 6.77 4.99
CA ALA A 62 2.81 5.93 3.89
C ALA A 62 3.39 4.51 4.03
N ALA A 63 4.68 4.38 4.32
CA ALA A 63 5.33 3.09 4.57
C ALA A 63 4.67 2.35 5.74
N TRP A 64 4.39 3.06 6.83
CA TRP A 64 3.70 2.50 7.99
C TRP A 64 2.32 1.96 7.61
N ALA A 65 1.51 2.77 6.91
CA ALA A 65 0.17 2.37 6.53
C ALA A 65 0.17 1.23 5.52
N TRP A 66 1.09 1.27 4.54
CA TRP A 66 1.26 0.24 3.53
C TRP A 66 1.61 -1.11 4.15
N GLN A 67 2.57 -1.15 5.07
CA GLN A 67 2.95 -2.38 5.76
C GLN A 67 1.77 -3.01 6.54
N ARG A 68 0.91 -2.19 7.15
CA ARG A 68 -0.29 -2.69 7.85
C ARG A 68 -1.34 -3.18 6.88
N HIS A 69 -1.51 -2.49 5.75
CA HIS A 69 -2.41 -2.89 4.68
C HIS A 69 -2.03 -4.26 4.11
N THR A 70 -0.79 -4.40 3.66
CA THR A 70 -0.31 -5.61 2.97
C THR A 70 -0.31 -6.81 3.91
N ARG A 71 0.01 -6.62 5.19
CA ARG A 71 -0.14 -7.67 6.22
C ARG A 71 -1.60 -8.09 6.43
N ALA A 72 -2.53 -7.14 6.41
CA ALA A 72 -3.95 -7.42 6.57
C ALA A 72 -4.53 -8.15 5.35
N VAL A 73 -4.07 -7.80 4.14
CA VAL A 73 -4.42 -8.48 2.88
C VAL A 73 -3.81 -9.87 2.82
N ALA A 74 -2.54 -10.04 3.19
CA ALA A 74 -1.86 -11.34 3.20
C ALA A 74 -2.53 -12.35 4.14
N ARG A 75 -2.97 -11.89 5.33
CA ARG A 75 -3.73 -12.71 6.28
C ARG A 75 -5.07 -13.20 5.73
N ARG A 76 -5.76 -12.38 4.93
CA ARG A 76 -7.06 -12.71 4.35
C ARG A 76 -6.96 -13.56 3.09
N SER A 77 -5.97 -13.28 2.24
CA SER A 77 -5.72 -14.04 1.00
C SER A 77 -5.02 -15.37 1.25
N GLY A 78 -4.38 -15.55 2.42
CA GLY A 78 -3.51 -16.69 2.70
C GLY A 78 -2.17 -16.64 1.94
N ARG A 79 -1.90 -15.57 1.19
CA ARG A 79 -0.68 -15.40 0.39
C ARG A 79 0.05 -14.12 0.78
N THR A 80 1.33 -14.26 1.12
CA THR A 80 2.23 -13.11 1.29
C THR A 80 2.99 -12.88 -0.01
N LEU A 81 2.83 -11.70 -0.62
CA LEU A 81 3.64 -11.30 -1.76
C LEU A 81 5.02 -10.82 -1.27
N THR A 82 6.05 -11.15 -2.03
CA THR A 82 7.36 -10.49 -1.89
C THR A 82 7.26 -9.04 -2.36
N ALA A 83 8.19 -8.18 -1.91
CA ALA A 83 8.24 -6.78 -2.36
C ALA A 83 8.35 -6.65 -3.88
N ALA A 84 9.04 -7.59 -4.55
CA ALA A 84 9.16 -7.63 -6.00
C ALA A 84 7.84 -7.99 -6.69
N GLU A 85 7.12 -9.02 -6.21
CA GLU A 85 5.79 -9.39 -6.73
C GLU A 85 4.75 -8.29 -6.49
N GLU A 86 4.76 -7.68 -5.30
CA GLU A 86 3.89 -6.56 -4.96
C GLU A 86 4.13 -5.37 -5.90
N THR A 87 5.40 -4.98 -6.08
CA THR A 87 5.75 -3.88 -6.99
C THR A 87 5.35 -4.20 -8.43
N LEU A 88 5.51 -5.45 -8.86
CA LEU A 88 5.10 -5.89 -10.19
C LEU A 88 3.58 -5.82 -10.36
N LEU A 89 2.80 -6.27 -9.39
CA LEU A 89 1.33 -6.16 -9.39
C LEU A 89 0.90 -4.70 -9.48
N LEU A 90 1.48 -3.82 -8.65
CA LEU A 90 1.16 -2.39 -8.66
C LEU A 90 1.46 -1.74 -10.03
N HIS A 91 2.53 -2.16 -10.70
CA HIS A 91 2.97 -1.55 -11.96
C HIS A 91 2.30 -2.16 -13.19
N GLU A 92 2.25 -3.49 -13.29
CA GLU A 92 1.78 -4.19 -14.48
C GLU A 92 0.27 -4.42 -14.46
N GLU A 93 -0.30 -4.77 -13.30
CA GLU A 93 -1.73 -5.03 -13.20
C GLU A 93 -2.51 -3.74 -12.94
N LEU A 94 -2.06 -2.94 -11.98
CA LEU A 94 -2.74 -1.70 -11.59
C LEU A 94 -2.28 -0.47 -12.37
N ARG A 95 -1.29 -0.61 -13.27
CA ARG A 95 -0.78 0.45 -14.16
C ARG A 95 -0.36 1.72 -13.42
N LEU A 96 0.13 1.60 -12.17
CA LEU A 96 0.66 2.73 -11.42
C LEU A 96 2.07 3.10 -11.93
N SER A 97 2.35 4.39 -12.01
CA SER A 97 3.71 4.88 -12.29
C SER A 97 4.66 4.60 -11.12
N ILE A 98 5.97 4.57 -11.38
CA ILE A 98 7.00 4.38 -10.35
C ILE A 98 6.85 5.42 -9.23
N ASP A 99 6.63 6.69 -9.57
CA ASP A 99 6.44 7.76 -8.58
C ASP A 99 5.17 7.56 -7.74
N LYS A 100 4.08 7.06 -8.36
CA LYS A 100 2.86 6.77 -7.61
C LYS A 100 3.06 5.59 -6.68
N ILE A 101 3.78 4.54 -7.10
CA ILE A 101 4.13 3.40 -6.26
C ILE A 101 4.99 3.86 -5.07
N ALA A 102 6.03 4.64 -5.33
CA ALA A 102 6.89 5.23 -4.30
C ALA A 102 6.06 6.00 -3.26
N THR A 103 5.17 6.88 -3.75
CA THR A 103 4.27 7.68 -2.90
C THR A 103 3.37 6.81 -2.01
N VAL A 104 2.71 5.79 -2.57
CA VAL A 104 1.71 5.01 -1.81
C VAL A 104 2.33 3.96 -0.90
N THR A 105 3.55 3.51 -1.19
CA THR A 105 4.24 2.49 -0.41
C THR A 105 5.23 3.08 0.58
N GLY A 106 5.49 4.39 0.53
CA GLY A 106 6.55 5.04 1.31
C GLY A 106 7.93 4.47 0.97
N THR A 107 8.18 4.22 -0.32
CA THR A 107 9.47 3.71 -0.81
C THR A 107 10.11 4.71 -1.76
N GLU A 108 11.43 4.66 -1.89
CA GLU A 108 12.13 5.51 -2.86
C GLU A 108 11.90 5.03 -4.31
N PRO A 109 11.72 5.93 -5.29
CA PRO A 109 11.57 5.56 -6.70
C PRO A 109 12.67 4.66 -7.26
N ALA A 110 13.91 4.82 -6.78
CA ALA A 110 15.04 3.97 -7.16
C ALA A 110 14.89 2.53 -6.65
N VAL A 111 14.35 2.35 -5.44
CA VAL A 111 14.03 1.04 -4.87
C VAL A 111 12.92 0.37 -5.67
N VAL A 112 11.84 1.10 -5.99
CA VAL A 112 10.74 0.62 -6.86
C VAL A 112 11.28 0.13 -8.21
N SER A 113 12.15 0.93 -8.84
CA SER A 113 12.77 0.56 -10.12
C SER A 113 13.60 -0.72 -10.01
N THR A 114 14.35 -0.87 -8.92
CA THR A 114 15.17 -2.05 -8.64
C THR A 114 14.30 -3.29 -8.42
N LEU A 115 13.20 -3.17 -7.67
CA LEU A 115 12.25 -4.25 -7.43
C LEU A 115 11.56 -4.69 -8.73
N LEU A 116 11.17 -3.76 -9.61
CA LEU A 116 10.63 -4.07 -10.93
C LEU A 116 11.63 -4.82 -11.80
N ALA A 117 12.88 -4.36 -11.84
CA ALA A 117 13.94 -5.04 -12.58
C ALA A 117 14.25 -6.44 -12.01
N ALA A 118 14.13 -6.63 -10.70
CA ALA A 118 14.25 -7.95 -10.07
C ALA A 118 13.08 -8.87 -10.42
N ALA A 119 11.84 -8.38 -10.32
CA ALA A 119 10.64 -9.14 -10.63
C ALA A 119 10.60 -9.62 -12.09
N ARG A 120 11.00 -8.77 -13.04
CA ARG A 120 11.06 -9.12 -14.48
C ARG A 120 12.13 -10.15 -14.81
N ARG A 121 13.19 -10.26 -14.01
CA ARG A 121 14.28 -11.24 -14.21
C ARG A 121 13.92 -12.63 -13.69
N CYS A 122 12.97 -12.74 -12.77
CA CYS A 122 12.50 -14.01 -12.21
C CYS A 122 10.97 -14.06 -12.32
N PRO A 123 10.41 -14.23 -13.53
CA PRO A 123 8.99 -14.52 -13.64
C PRO A 123 8.72 -15.81 -12.87
N ALA A 124 7.89 -15.75 -11.83
CA ALA A 124 7.43 -16.94 -11.13
C ALA A 124 6.95 -17.94 -12.18
N ALA A 125 7.59 -19.12 -12.21
CA ALA A 125 7.41 -20.12 -13.24
C ALA A 125 5.91 -20.33 -13.53
N THR A 126 5.49 -19.90 -14.71
CA THR A 126 4.15 -20.18 -15.21
C THR A 126 4.03 -21.70 -15.30
N PRO A 127 3.09 -22.37 -14.61
CA PRO A 127 2.87 -23.78 -14.88
C PRO A 127 2.41 -23.88 -16.34
N ALA A 128 3.23 -24.48 -17.17
CA ALA A 128 2.88 -24.85 -18.53
C ALA A 128 1.72 -25.85 -18.44
N SER A 129 0.51 -25.41 -18.77
CA SER A 129 -0.57 -26.32 -19.11
C SER A 129 -0.25 -26.96 -20.46
N PHE A 130 0.00 -28.27 -20.44
CA PHE A 130 -0.12 -29.16 -21.59
C PHE A 130 -1.56 -29.66 -21.69
#